data_AF-A0A735N2L7-F1
#
_entry.id   AF-A0A735N2L7-F1
#
_cell.length_a   1.000
_cell.length_b   1.000
_cell.length_c   1.000
_cell.angle_alpha   90.00
_cell.angle_beta   90.00
_cell.angle_gamma   90.00
#
_symmetry.space_group_name_H-M   'P 1'
#
loop_
_entity.id
_entity.type
_entity.pdbx_description
1 polymer ?
#
loop_
_entity_poly.entity_id
_entity_poly.type
_entity_poly.pdbx_seq_one_letter_code
_entity_poly.pdbx_strand_id
1 'polypeptide(L)'
;AQDNTLTIQVGANDGETIDIDLKQINSQTLGLDTLNVQKKYDVSDTAVAASYSDSKQNIAVPDKAAITAKIGAATSGGAGIKADISFKDGKYYATVSGYDDAADTDKNGTYEVTVAADTGAVTFATTPTVVDLPTDAKAVSKVQQNDTEIAATNAKAALKAAGVADAEADTATLVKMSYTDNNGKVIDGGFAFKTSGGYYAASVDKSGAASLKVTSYVDATTGTEKTAANKLGGADGKTEVVTIDGKTYNASKAAGHNFKAQPELAEAAATTTENPLQKIDAALAQVDALRSDLGAVQNRFNSAITNLGNTVNNLSSARSRIEDSDYATEVSNMSRAQILQQAGTSVLAQANQVPQNVLSLLR
;
A
#
# COMPACT_ATOMS: atom_id res chain seq x y z
N ALA A 1 11.88 15.07 -2.26
CA ALA A 1 12.95 16.03 -2.61
C ALA A 1 13.18 16.87 -1.38
N GLN A 2 14.42 17.06 -0.95
CA GLN A 2 14.76 17.89 0.21
C GLN A 2 15.01 19.33 -0.26
N ASP A 3 15.00 20.27 0.67
CA ASP A 3 15.49 21.63 0.42
C ASP A 3 16.93 21.58 -0.11
N ASN A 4 17.23 22.32 -1.16
CA ASN A 4 18.53 22.32 -1.80
C ASN A 4 18.78 23.64 -2.54
N THR A 5 19.96 24.22 -2.35
CA THR A 5 20.40 25.37 -3.13
C THR A 5 21.29 24.90 -4.27
N LEU A 6 20.87 25.15 -5.51
CA LEU A 6 21.67 24.88 -6.70
C LEU A 6 22.42 26.15 -7.11
N THR A 7 23.73 26.12 -6.99
CA THR A 7 24.61 27.23 -7.39
C THR A 7 25.06 27.02 -8.84
N ILE A 8 24.74 27.94 -9.74
CA ILE A 8 25.11 27.85 -11.16
C ILE A 8 26.07 28.97 -11.52
N GLN A 9 27.25 28.62 -12.03
CA GLN A 9 28.22 29.60 -12.52
C GLN A 9 27.72 30.24 -13.82
N VAL A 10 27.66 31.57 -13.82
CA VAL A 10 27.18 32.40 -14.94
C VAL A 10 28.19 33.46 -15.36
N GLY A 11 29.40 33.41 -14.81
CA GLY A 11 30.51 34.29 -15.16
C GLY A 11 31.77 33.50 -15.51
N ALA A 12 32.82 34.22 -15.88
CA ALA A 12 34.08 33.63 -16.33
C ALA A 12 34.99 33.24 -15.15
N ASN A 13 34.76 33.81 -13.97
CA ASN A 13 35.58 33.60 -12.79
C ASN A 13 34.86 32.76 -11.73
N ASP A 14 35.62 32.11 -10.87
CA ASP A 14 35.09 31.35 -9.74
C ASP A 14 34.27 32.24 -8.81
N GLY A 15 33.10 31.76 -8.41
CA GLY A 15 32.17 32.49 -7.53
C GLY A 15 31.17 33.41 -8.22
N GLU A 16 31.30 33.66 -9.54
CA GLU A 16 30.31 34.42 -10.32
C GLU A 16 29.08 33.54 -10.62
N THR A 17 28.21 33.40 -9.62
CA THR A 17 27.12 32.42 -9.60
C THR A 17 25.74 33.06 -9.40
N ILE A 18 24.72 32.34 -9.84
CA ILE A 18 23.32 32.58 -9.46
C ILE A 18 22.81 31.31 -8.79
N ASP A 19 22.19 31.50 -7.64
CA ASP A 19 21.64 30.43 -6.83
C ASP A 19 20.15 30.23 -7.14
N ILE A 20 19.74 28.97 -7.14
CA ILE A 20 18.34 28.54 -7.20
C ILE A 20 18.02 27.82 -5.90
N ASP A 21 17.25 28.46 -5.03
CA ASP A 21 16.79 27.86 -3.78
C ASP A 21 15.57 26.97 -4.04
N LEU A 22 15.79 25.66 -4.11
CA LEU A 22 14.73 24.67 -4.22
C LEU A 22 14.23 24.31 -2.82
N LYS A 23 12.91 24.34 -2.65
CA LYS A 23 12.24 23.91 -1.42
C LYS A 23 11.45 22.63 -1.65
N GLN A 24 11.39 21.77 -0.64
CA GLN A 24 10.53 20.61 -0.62
C GLN A 24 9.06 21.06 -0.59
N ILE A 25 8.33 20.83 -1.69
CA ILE A 25 6.89 21.07 -1.78
C ILE A 25 6.16 19.73 -1.89
N ASN A 26 5.45 19.35 -0.84
CA ASN A 26 4.55 18.20 -0.80
C ASN A 26 3.38 18.48 0.15
N SER A 27 2.41 17.58 0.27
CA SER A 27 1.25 17.80 1.14
C SER A 27 1.61 18.03 2.62
N GLN A 28 2.71 17.44 3.10
CA GLN A 28 3.18 17.59 4.48
C GLN A 28 3.81 18.96 4.70
N THR A 29 4.71 19.42 3.81
CA THR A 29 5.32 20.75 3.93
C THR A 29 4.33 21.88 3.70
N LEU A 30 3.27 21.63 2.91
CA LEU A 30 2.14 22.53 2.73
C LEU A 30 1.12 22.46 3.89
N GLY A 31 1.26 21.55 4.86
CA GLY A 31 0.34 21.42 6.00
C GLY A 31 -1.06 20.89 5.64
N LEU A 32 -1.18 20.13 4.56
CA LEU A 32 -2.43 19.60 4.00
C LEU A 32 -2.49 18.07 3.99
N ASP A 33 -1.50 17.38 4.55
CA ASP A 33 -1.39 15.92 4.58
C ASP A 33 -2.50 15.21 5.37
N THR A 34 -3.10 15.93 6.32
CA THR A 34 -4.22 15.53 7.17
C THR A 34 -5.52 16.30 6.87
N LEU A 35 -5.56 17.08 5.77
CA LEU A 35 -6.76 17.79 5.34
C LEU A 35 -7.92 16.81 5.14
N ASN A 36 -8.99 16.98 5.91
CA ASN A 36 -10.13 16.07 5.93
C ASN A 36 -11.45 16.82 6.12
N VAL A 37 -12.44 16.48 5.30
CA VAL A 37 -13.80 17.08 5.32
C VAL A 37 -14.88 16.08 5.71
N GLN A 38 -14.50 14.85 6.06
CA GLN A 38 -15.42 13.80 6.49
C GLN A 38 -15.93 14.09 7.91
N LYS A 39 -17.08 13.51 8.23
CA LYS A 39 -17.62 13.49 9.59
C LYS A 39 -17.72 12.04 10.06
N LYS A 40 -17.63 11.86 11.37
CA LYS A 40 -17.74 10.56 12.03
C LYS A 40 -19.17 10.01 11.89
N TYR A 41 -19.27 8.74 11.51
CA TYR A 41 -20.51 7.98 11.61
C TYR A 41 -20.72 7.51 13.06
N ASP A 42 -21.97 7.33 13.46
CA ASP A 42 -22.24 6.52 14.65
C ASP A 42 -21.99 5.04 14.30
N VAL A 43 -21.11 4.39 15.06
CA VAL A 43 -20.60 3.05 14.76
C VAL A 43 -21.28 2.05 15.67
N SER A 44 -21.98 1.08 15.07
CA SER A 44 -22.62 0.00 15.79
C SER A 44 -22.25 -1.36 15.21
N ASP A 45 -22.57 -2.43 15.94
CA ASP A 45 -22.28 -3.79 15.53
C ASP A 45 -23.41 -4.76 15.89
N THR A 46 -23.48 -5.86 15.15
CA THR A 46 -24.34 -7.01 15.46
C THR A 46 -23.49 -8.27 15.53
N ALA A 47 -23.71 -9.10 16.56
CA ALA A 47 -23.00 -10.37 16.70
C ALA A 47 -23.28 -11.29 15.52
N VAL A 48 -22.22 -11.92 14.98
CA VAL A 48 -22.37 -12.93 13.93
C VAL A 48 -22.79 -14.24 14.56
N ALA A 49 -23.85 -14.85 14.05
CA ALA A 49 -24.32 -16.15 14.50
C ALA A 49 -23.25 -17.24 14.29
N ALA A 50 -23.34 -18.31 15.07
CA ALA A 50 -22.49 -19.48 14.87
C ALA A 50 -22.73 -20.08 13.47
N SER A 51 -21.65 -20.32 12.74
CA SER A 51 -21.67 -21.05 11.48
C SER A 51 -20.91 -22.36 11.65
N TYR A 52 -21.37 -23.40 10.96
CA TYR A 52 -20.78 -24.73 11.04
C TYR A 52 -20.47 -25.28 9.65
N SER A 53 -19.33 -25.94 9.55
CA SER A 53 -18.90 -26.65 8.34
C SER A 53 -18.31 -28.02 8.68
N ASP A 54 -18.17 -28.86 7.66
CA ASP A 54 -17.49 -30.15 7.78
C ASP A 54 -16.01 -29.95 8.12
N SER A 55 -15.57 -30.53 9.23
CA SER A 55 -14.15 -30.71 9.50
C SER A 55 -13.54 -31.81 8.63
N LYS A 56 -12.26 -32.13 8.85
CA LYS A 56 -11.60 -33.28 8.21
C LYS A 56 -11.94 -34.61 8.88
N GLN A 57 -12.52 -34.61 10.08
CA GLN A 57 -12.77 -35.82 10.86
C GLN A 57 -14.10 -36.45 10.47
N ASN A 58 -14.08 -37.73 10.09
CA ASN A 58 -15.30 -38.49 9.83
C ASN A 58 -15.99 -38.85 11.15
N ILE A 59 -17.32 -38.90 11.14
CA ILE A 59 -18.09 -39.43 12.26
C ILE A 59 -18.00 -40.96 12.24
N ALA A 60 -17.59 -41.53 13.37
CA ALA A 60 -17.63 -42.97 13.60
C ALA A 60 -19.06 -43.35 14.03
N VAL A 61 -19.92 -43.59 13.05
CA VAL A 61 -21.32 -44.00 13.26
C VAL A 61 -21.34 -45.25 14.15
N PRO A 62 -22.13 -45.27 15.23
CA PRO A 62 -22.12 -46.39 16.17
C PRO A 62 -22.69 -47.63 15.49
N ASP A 63 -21.98 -48.74 15.64
CA ASP A 63 -22.44 -50.03 15.13
C ASP A 63 -23.59 -50.60 16.00
N LYS A 64 -24.19 -51.70 15.55
CA LYS A 64 -25.25 -52.39 16.29
C LYS A 64 -24.85 -52.72 17.73
N ALA A 65 -23.62 -53.16 17.95
CA ALA A 65 -23.16 -53.55 19.29
C ALA A 65 -23.11 -52.34 20.22
N ALA A 66 -22.59 -51.21 19.75
CA ALA A 66 -22.55 -49.96 20.50
C ALA A 66 -23.96 -49.40 20.77
N ILE A 67 -24.87 -49.47 19.80
CA ILE A 67 -26.26 -49.03 19.95
C ILE A 67 -26.98 -49.88 21.02
N THR A 68 -26.95 -51.20 20.86
CA THR A 68 -27.65 -52.12 21.78
C THR A 68 -27.05 -52.12 23.19
N ALA A 69 -25.75 -51.84 23.35
CA ALA A 69 -25.12 -51.69 24.66
C ALA A 69 -25.64 -50.46 25.44
N LYS A 70 -26.18 -49.45 24.75
CA LYS A 70 -26.68 -48.21 25.37
C LYS A 70 -28.20 -48.11 25.42
N ILE A 71 -28.89 -48.55 24.37
CA ILE A 71 -30.35 -48.45 24.23
C ILE A 71 -31.06 -49.76 24.61
N GLY A 72 -30.30 -50.84 24.81
CA GLY A 72 -30.80 -52.17 25.17
C GLY A 72 -30.75 -53.14 23.99
N ALA A 73 -30.60 -54.43 24.29
CA ALA A 73 -30.63 -55.47 23.26
C ALA A 73 -32.04 -55.65 22.70
N ALA A 74 -32.13 -56.05 21.42
CA ALA A 74 -33.39 -56.48 20.83
C ALA A 74 -33.84 -57.82 21.43
N THR A 75 -35.13 -57.93 21.73
CA THR A 75 -35.81 -59.12 22.24
C THR A 75 -35.88 -60.21 21.18
N SER A 76 -36.02 -59.84 19.90
CA SER A 76 -35.93 -60.73 18.74
C SER A 76 -35.58 -59.92 17.47
N GLY A 77 -34.89 -60.55 16.50
CA GLY A 77 -34.48 -59.87 15.26
C GLY A 77 -33.33 -58.85 15.44
N GLY A 78 -33.43 -57.70 14.78
CA GLY A 78 -32.49 -56.58 14.95
C GLY A 78 -31.21 -56.65 14.09
N ALA A 79 -31.21 -57.37 12.97
CA ALA A 79 -30.08 -57.33 12.02
C ALA A 79 -29.94 -55.96 11.34
N GLY A 80 -31.03 -55.19 11.24
CA GLY A 80 -31.08 -53.86 10.62
C GLY A 80 -30.81 -52.68 11.55
N ILE A 81 -30.41 -52.93 12.81
CA ILE A 81 -30.16 -51.84 13.78
C ILE A 81 -29.03 -50.95 13.27
N LYS A 82 -29.37 -49.68 13.04
CA LYS A 82 -28.43 -48.64 12.58
C LYS A 82 -28.81 -47.28 13.17
N ALA A 83 -27.86 -46.34 13.09
CA ALA A 83 -28.09 -44.95 13.43
C ALA A 83 -27.69 -44.04 12.26
N ASP A 84 -28.55 -43.08 11.94
CA ASP A 84 -28.24 -41.99 11.02
C ASP A 84 -27.96 -40.72 11.83
N ILE A 85 -26.83 -40.06 11.56
CA ILE A 85 -26.38 -38.91 12.35
C ILE A 85 -26.80 -37.61 11.65
N SER A 86 -27.45 -36.75 12.43
CA SER A 86 -27.84 -35.41 12.02
C SER A 86 -27.25 -34.36 12.97
N PHE A 87 -27.12 -33.13 12.50
CA PHE A 87 -26.57 -32.02 13.26
C PHE A 87 -27.46 -30.78 13.14
N LYS A 88 -27.54 -30.04 14.25
CA LYS A 88 -28.17 -28.72 14.31
C LYS A 88 -27.53 -27.90 15.42
N ASP A 89 -27.06 -26.69 15.08
CA ASP A 89 -26.67 -25.63 16.01
C ASP A 89 -25.78 -26.11 17.18
N GLY A 90 -24.74 -26.88 16.88
CA GLY A 90 -23.75 -27.38 17.86
C GLY A 90 -24.11 -28.72 18.51
N LYS A 91 -25.27 -29.29 18.19
CA LYS A 91 -25.74 -30.57 18.74
C LYS A 91 -25.84 -31.64 17.66
N TYR A 92 -25.57 -32.89 18.06
CA TYR A 92 -25.73 -34.06 17.20
C TYR A 92 -26.89 -34.92 17.68
N TYR A 93 -27.50 -35.59 16.70
CA TYR A 93 -28.68 -36.41 16.89
C TYR A 93 -28.47 -37.73 16.15
N ALA A 94 -28.66 -38.85 16.84
CA ALA A 94 -28.64 -40.19 16.25
C ALA A 94 -30.07 -40.70 16.10
N THR A 95 -30.54 -40.84 14.87
CA THR A 95 -31.84 -41.48 14.57
C THR A 95 -31.63 -42.97 14.45
N VAL A 96 -32.02 -43.70 15.49
CA VAL A 96 -31.88 -45.15 15.58
C VAL A 96 -33.12 -45.82 14.98
N SER A 97 -32.88 -46.82 14.13
CA SER A 97 -33.92 -47.62 13.47
C SER A 97 -33.52 -49.10 13.42
N GLY A 98 -34.49 -49.99 13.19
CA GLY A 98 -34.25 -51.43 12.99
C GLY A 98 -34.54 -52.31 14.21
N TYR A 99 -35.18 -51.78 15.26
CA TYR A 99 -35.89 -52.59 16.25
C TYR A 99 -37.27 -52.95 15.70
N ASP A 100 -37.39 -54.16 15.14
CA ASP A 100 -38.59 -54.58 14.41
C ASP A 100 -39.58 -55.37 15.29
N ASP A 101 -39.14 -55.83 16.47
CA ASP A 101 -40.02 -56.52 17.42
C ASP A 101 -40.96 -55.52 18.09
N ALA A 102 -42.25 -55.89 18.21
CA ALA A 102 -43.28 -55.02 18.79
C ALA A 102 -42.93 -54.55 20.22
N ALA A 103 -42.20 -55.37 20.99
CA ALA A 103 -41.76 -55.03 22.35
C ALA A 103 -40.60 -54.02 22.40
N ASP A 104 -39.94 -53.75 21.27
CA ASP A 104 -38.77 -52.88 21.18
C ASP A 104 -38.95 -51.68 20.23
N THR A 105 -40.12 -51.53 19.61
CA THR A 105 -40.37 -50.43 18.66
C THR A 105 -40.22 -49.05 19.29
N ASP A 106 -40.38 -48.94 20.62
CA ASP A 106 -40.16 -47.75 21.43
C ASP A 106 -38.69 -47.30 21.50
N LYS A 107 -37.75 -48.22 21.19
CA LYS A 107 -36.31 -47.92 21.10
C LYS A 107 -35.92 -47.26 19.79
N ASN A 108 -36.77 -47.33 18.75
CA ASN A 108 -36.57 -46.56 17.53
C ASN A 108 -36.91 -45.09 17.81
N GLY A 109 -36.06 -44.18 17.33
CA GLY A 109 -36.25 -42.75 17.57
C GLY A 109 -34.94 -41.98 17.48
N THR A 110 -35.05 -40.67 17.67
CA THR A 110 -33.89 -39.78 17.68
C THR A 110 -33.38 -39.58 19.09
N TYR A 111 -32.07 -39.62 19.27
CA TYR A 111 -31.39 -39.41 20.55
C TYR A 111 -30.37 -38.29 20.40
N GLU A 112 -30.31 -37.34 21.34
CA GLU A 112 -29.19 -36.40 21.39
C GLU A 112 -27.92 -37.17 21.78
N VAL A 113 -26.85 -36.97 21.00
CA VAL A 113 -25.57 -37.65 21.16
C VAL A 113 -24.43 -36.64 21.17
N THR A 114 -23.33 -37.01 21.81
CA THR A 114 -22.08 -36.25 21.73
C THR A 114 -21.19 -36.89 20.69
N VAL A 115 -20.54 -36.08 19.87
CA VAL A 115 -19.52 -36.53 18.92
C VAL A 115 -18.19 -35.94 19.34
N ALA A 116 -17.20 -36.81 19.60
CA ALA A 116 -15.86 -36.36 19.96
C ALA A 116 -15.17 -35.70 18.75
N ALA A 117 -14.61 -34.50 18.94
CA ALA A 117 -14.05 -33.72 17.85
C ALA A 117 -12.86 -34.41 17.15
N ASP A 118 -11.99 -35.07 17.94
CA ASP A 118 -10.73 -35.64 17.44
C ASP A 118 -10.91 -37.03 16.82
N THR A 119 -11.87 -37.82 17.31
CA THR A 119 -12.05 -39.22 16.91
C THR A 119 -13.32 -39.45 16.10
N GLY A 120 -14.26 -38.49 16.12
CA GLY A 120 -15.59 -38.66 15.55
C GLY A 120 -16.46 -39.67 16.29
N ALA A 121 -16.04 -40.17 17.46
CA ALA A 121 -16.77 -41.18 18.21
C ALA A 121 -18.12 -40.63 18.71
N VAL A 122 -19.21 -41.31 18.34
CA VAL A 122 -20.56 -40.99 18.79
C VAL A 122 -20.81 -41.66 20.14
N THR A 123 -21.19 -40.87 21.13
CA THR A 123 -21.49 -41.34 22.49
C THR A 123 -22.91 -40.94 22.87
N PHE A 124 -23.72 -41.93 23.23
CA PHE A 124 -25.04 -41.70 23.82
C PHE A 124 -24.91 -41.24 25.27
N ALA A 125 -25.91 -40.49 25.75
CA ALA A 125 -26.03 -40.14 27.16
C ALA A 125 -26.03 -41.39 28.07
N THR A 126 -25.74 -41.19 29.36
CA THR A 126 -25.78 -42.27 30.36
C THR A 126 -27.14 -42.94 30.45
N THR A 127 -28.20 -42.16 30.27
CA THR A 127 -29.58 -42.64 30.11
C THR A 127 -30.15 -42.04 28.83
N PRO A 128 -30.10 -42.76 27.70
CA PRO A 128 -30.60 -42.27 26.43
C PRO A 128 -32.12 -42.07 26.48
N THR A 129 -32.59 -40.91 26.05
CA THR A 129 -34.02 -40.60 25.92
C THR A 129 -34.34 -40.22 24.49
N VAL A 130 -35.48 -40.69 23.98
CA VAL A 130 -35.97 -40.27 22.67
C VAL A 130 -36.35 -38.78 22.73
N VAL A 131 -35.93 -38.03 21.73
CA VAL A 131 -36.22 -36.61 21.53
C VAL A 131 -36.78 -36.40 20.13
N ASP A 132 -37.48 -35.30 19.91
CA ASP A 132 -37.88 -34.87 18.57
C ASP A 132 -36.65 -34.35 17.82
N LEU A 133 -36.50 -34.76 16.56
CA LEU A 133 -35.46 -34.23 15.68
C LEU A 133 -35.80 -32.77 15.32
N PRO A 134 -34.88 -31.81 15.52
CA PRO A 134 -35.12 -30.42 15.11
C PRO A 134 -35.42 -30.31 13.61
N THR A 135 -36.36 -29.43 13.24
CA THR A 135 -36.91 -29.32 11.87
C THR A 135 -35.87 -29.01 10.78
N ASP A 136 -34.74 -28.39 11.14
CA ASP A 136 -33.64 -28.04 10.23
C ASP A 136 -32.37 -28.86 10.47
N ALA A 137 -32.44 -29.95 11.25
CA ALA A 137 -31.30 -30.82 11.44
C ALA A 137 -30.91 -31.46 10.10
N LYS A 138 -29.61 -31.42 9.78
CA LYS A 138 -29.08 -31.95 8.52
C LYS A 138 -28.31 -33.23 8.77
N ALA A 139 -28.47 -34.22 7.90
CA ALA A 139 -27.63 -35.41 7.93
C ALA A 139 -26.17 -35.02 7.69
N VAL A 140 -25.27 -35.54 8.53
CA VAL A 140 -23.83 -35.23 8.47
C VAL A 140 -23.01 -36.51 8.57
N SER A 141 -21.91 -36.57 7.82
CA SER A 141 -20.96 -37.70 7.85
C SER A 141 -19.60 -37.32 8.45
N LYS A 142 -19.39 -36.01 8.67
CA LYS A 142 -18.17 -35.45 9.26
C LYS A 142 -18.50 -34.62 10.48
N VAL A 143 -17.56 -34.57 11.41
CA VAL A 143 -17.65 -33.72 12.59
C VAL A 143 -17.76 -32.28 12.11
N GLN A 144 -18.80 -31.60 12.56
CA GLN A 144 -19.04 -30.18 12.35
C GLN A 144 -18.16 -29.34 13.27
N GLN A 145 -17.47 -28.36 12.67
CA GLN A 145 -16.65 -27.39 13.37
C GLN A 145 -17.37 -26.04 13.44
N ASN A 146 -17.18 -25.30 14.54
CA ASN A 146 -17.74 -23.95 14.71
C ASN A 146 -16.81 -22.92 14.06
N ASP A 147 -17.13 -22.51 12.83
CA ASP A 147 -16.28 -21.63 12.03
C ASP A 147 -16.13 -20.24 12.66
N THR A 148 -17.19 -19.74 13.33
CA THR A 148 -17.16 -18.44 14.01
C THR A 148 -16.19 -18.44 15.18
N GLU A 149 -16.11 -19.54 15.93
CA GLU A 149 -15.20 -19.71 17.06
C GLU A 149 -13.75 -19.96 16.62
N ILE A 150 -13.55 -20.72 15.54
CA ILE A 150 -12.24 -20.88 14.89
C ILE A 150 -11.73 -19.52 14.40
N ALA A 151 -12.57 -18.74 13.72
CA ALA A 151 -12.22 -17.41 13.24
C ALA A 151 -11.81 -16.49 14.41
N ALA A 152 -12.58 -16.47 15.50
CA ALA A 152 -12.24 -15.71 16.70
C ALA A 152 -10.90 -16.16 17.29
N THR A 153 -10.67 -17.46 17.42
CA THR A 153 -9.41 -18.02 17.94
C THR A 153 -8.20 -17.62 17.08
N ASN A 154 -8.31 -17.74 15.77
CA ASN A 154 -7.27 -17.34 14.83
C ASN A 154 -7.01 -15.82 14.89
N ALA A 155 -8.08 -15.01 15.02
CA ALA A 155 -7.95 -13.57 15.16
C ALA A 155 -7.25 -13.16 16.45
N LYS A 156 -7.51 -13.82 17.58
CA LYS A 156 -6.80 -13.59 18.85
C LYS A 156 -5.28 -13.77 18.66
N ALA A 157 -4.87 -14.88 18.05
CA ALA A 157 -3.46 -15.14 17.78
C ALA A 157 -2.85 -14.09 16.82
N ALA A 158 -3.57 -13.74 15.75
CA ALA A 158 -3.10 -12.76 14.77
C ALA A 158 -3.00 -11.33 15.34
N LEU A 159 -3.94 -10.93 16.21
CA LEU A 159 -3.90 -9.64 16.91
C LEU A 159 -2.67 -9.52 17.79
N LYS A 160 -2.36 -10.56 18.58
CA LYS A 160 -1.15 -10.62 19.42
C LYS A 160 0.12 -10.54 18.59
N ALA A 161 0.18 -11.29 17.49
CA ALA A 161 1.30 -11.26 16.55
C ALA A 161 1.50 -9.87 15.91
N ALA A 162 0.40 -9.12 15.74
CA ALA A 162 0.40 -7.75 15.21
C ALA A 162 0.62 -6.67 16.29
N GLY A 163 0.99 -7.04 17.52
CA GLY A 163 1.34 -6.12 18.60
C GLY A 163 0.18 -5.59 19.43
N VAL A 164 -1.04 -6.12 19.28
CA VAL A 164 -2.18 -5.80 20.15
C VAL A 164 -1.99 -6.51 21.49
N ALA A 165 -2.25 -5.81 22.60
CA ALA A 165 -2.09 -6.36 23.95
C ALA A 165 -2.97 -7.59 24.17
N ASP A 166 -2.43 -8.63 24.82
CA ASP A 166 -3.12 -9.90 25.07
C ASP A 166 -4.51 -9.72 25.70
N ALA A 167 -4.62 -8.86 26.71
CA ALA A 167 -5.88 -8.59 27.40
C ALA A 167 -6.97 -8.00 26.49
N GLU A 168 -6.58 -7.23 25.47
CA GLU A 168 -7.50 -6.74 24.44
C GLU A 168 -7.79 -7.83 23.41
N ALA A 169 -6.75 -8.46 22.88
CA ALA A 169 -6.86 -9.48 21.85
C ALA A 169 -7.77 -10.64 22.29
N ASP A 170 -7.66 -11.11 23.53
CA ASP A 170 -8.41 -12.27 24.03
C ASP A 170 -9.93 -12.07 24.09
N THR A 171 -10.40 -10.81 24.02
CA THR A 171 -11.82 -10.44 23.95
C THR A 171 -12.40 -10.49 22.53
N ALA A 172 -11.60 -10.82 21.52
CA ALA A 172 -12.01 -10.79 20.12
C ALA A 172 -13.23 -11.68 19.84
N THR A 173 -14.27 -11.08 19.27
CA THR A 173 -15.50 -11.74 18.78
C THR A 173 -15.85 -11.23 17.39
N LEU A 174 -16.39 -12.09 16.52
CA LEU A 174 -16.75 -11.70 15.16
C LEU A 174 -18.10 -10.96 15.16
N VAL A 175 -18.11 -9.78 14.56
CA VAL A 175 -19.29 -8.92 14.43
C VAL A 175 -19.46 -8.43 13.00
N LYS A 176 -20.71 -8.08 12.65
CA LYS A 176 -21.06 -7.35 11.44
C LYS A 176 -21.21 -5.88 11.81
N MET A 177 -20.49 -5.00 11.11
CA MET A 177 -20.51 -3.56 11.39
C MET A 177 -21.71 -2.88 10.72
N SER A 178 -22.18 -1.79 11.32
CA SER A 178 -23.15 -0.87 10.73
C SER A 178 -22.75 0.56 11.05
N TYR A 179 -23.10 1.50 10.17
CA TYR A 179 -22.75 2.91 10.29
C TYR A 179 -23.98 3.77 10.07
N THR A 180 -24.26 4.67 11.01
CA THR A 180 -25.39 5.59 10.93
C THR A 180 -24.88 7.01 10.66
N ASP A 181 -25.41 7.65 9.63
CA ASP A 181 -25.09 9.04 9.32
C ASP A 181 -25.89 10.03 10.21
N ASN A 182 -25.61 11.33 10.07
CA ASN A 182 -26.29 12.38 10.83
C ASN A 182 -27.79 12.51 10.51
N ASN A 183 -28.26 11.87 9.44
CA ASN A 183 -29.67 11.84 9.04
C ASN A 183 -30.38 10.58 9.58
N GLY A 184 -29.69 9.73 10.35
CA GLY A 184 -30.24 8.49 10.89
C GLY A 184 -30.28 7.35 9.88
N LYS A 185 -29.70 7.51 8.68
CA LYS A 185 -29.63 6.43 7.69
C LYS A 185 -28.54 5.45 8.10
N VAL A 186 -28.93 4.20 8.28
CA VAL A 186 -28.02 3.08 8.57
C VAL A 186 -27.56 2.44 7.26
N ILE A 187 -26.27 2.17 7.17
CA ILE A 187 -25.67 1.34 6.12
C ILE A 187 -24.91 0.18 6.73
N ASP A 188 -25.00 -0.99 6.09
CA ASP A 188 -24.21 -2.15 6.49
C ASP A 188 -22.73 -1.98 6.12
N GLY A 189 -21.87 -2.41 7.04
CA GLY A 189 -20.43 -2.45 6.87
C GLY A 189 -19.90 -3.84 6.57
N GLY A 190 -18.57 -3.95 6.63
CA GLY A 190 -17.86 -5.23 6.59
C GLY A 190 -17.99 -6.02 7.90
N PHE A 191 -17.26 -7.13 7.97
CA PHE A 191 -17.07 -7.86 9.22
C PHE A 191 -15.88 -7.28 9.99
N ALA A 192 -15.90 -7.42 11.30
CA ALA A 192 -14.81 -7.02 12.17
C ALA A 192 -14.70 -7.96 13.37
N PHE A 193 -13.52 -8.02 13.98
CA PHE A 193 -13.31 -8.56 15.31
C PHE A 193 -13.45 -7.44 16.33
N LYS A 194 -14.52 -7.48 17.13
CA LYS A 194 -14.75 -6.58 18.26
C LYS A 194 -13.91 -7.03 19.44
N THR A 195 -13.18 -6.09 20.02
CA THR A 195 -12.36 -6.25 21.21
C THR A 195 -12.71 -5.15 22.22
N SER A 196 -12.11 -5.18 23.41
CA SER A 196 -12.25 -4.11 24.41
C SER A 196 -11.67 -2.76 23.96
N GLY A 197 -10.69 -2.73 23.04
CA GLY A 197 -10.11 -1.49 22.50
C GLY A 197 -10.71 -1.03 21.16
N GLY A 198 -11.68 -1.77 20.63
CA GLY A 198 -12.48 -1.38 19.46
C GLY A 198 -12.60 -2.48 18.42
N TYR A 199 -12.73 -2.08 17.15
CA TYR A 199 -13.03 -2.99 16.05
C TYR A 199 -11.83 -3.15 15.13
N TYR A 200 -11.46 -4.38 14.80
CA TYR A 200 -10.44 -4.71 13.82
C TYR A 200 -11.06 -5.33 12.57
N ALA A 201 -10.77 -4.79 11.40
CA ALA A 201 -11.38 -5.22 10.15
C ALA A 201 -11.12 -6.71 9.86
N ALA A 202 -12.14 -7.41 9.40
CA ALA A 202 -12.04 -8.81 8.98
C ALA A 202 -12.33 -8.96 7.49
N SER A 203 -11.66 -9.91 6.86
CA SER A 203 -12.02 -10.43 5.55
C SER A 203 -12.84 -11.70 5.75
N VAL A 204 -13.88 -11.90 4.93
CA VAL A 204 -14.64 -13.15 4.89
C VAL A 204 -14.53 -13.70 3.48
N ASP A 205 -14.06 -14.93 3.35
CA ASP A 205 -13.91 -15.58 2.05
C ASP A 205 -15.24 -16.15 1.53
N LYS A 206 -15.22 -16.77 0.35
CA LYS A 206 -16.41 -17.36 -0.28
C LYS A 206 -16.99 -18.55 0.50
N SER A 207 -16.20 -19.17 1.37
CA SER A 207 -16.65 -20.25 2.24
C SER A 207 -17.30 -19.74 3.53
N GLY A 208 -17.21 -18.44 3.82
CA GLY A 208 -17.69 -17.84 5.05
C GLY A 208 -16.63 -17.79 6.16
N ALA A 209 -15.41 -18.24 5.89
CA ALA A 209 -14.32 -18.20 6.86
C ALA A 209 -13.82 -16.76 7.02
N ALA A 210 -13.84 -16.27 8.27
CA ALA A 210 -13.39 -14.93 8.61
C ALA A 210 -11.92 -14.92 9.07
N SER A 211 -11.14 -13.94 8.61
CA SER A 211 -9.74 -13.73 8.98
C SER A 211 -9.45 -12.25 9.25
N LEU A 212 -8.52 -11.99 10.16
CA LEU A 212 -8.10 -10.63 10.51
C LEU A 212 -7.40 -9.97 9.32
N LYS A 213 -7.76 -8.72 9.01
CA LYS A 213 -6.97 -7.91 8.08
C LYS A 213 -5.77 -7.30 8.79
N VAL A 214 -4.61 -7.44 8.16
CA VAL A 214 -3.34 -6.88 8.63
C VAL A 214 -2.67 -6.12 7.50
N THR A 215 -1.84 -5.15 7.86
CA THR A 215 -1.02 -4.36 6.94
C THR A 215 0.44 -4.66 7.21
N SER A 216 1.17 -5.10 6.18
CA SER A 216 2.62 -5.31 6.26
C SER A 216 3.38 -4.00 6.03
N TYR A 217 4.47 -3.79 6.76
CA TYR A 217 5.36 -2.63 6.65
C TYR A 217 6.79 -3.03 7.03
N VAL A 218 7.79 -2.22 6.67
CA VAL A 218 9.17 -2.41 7.15
C VAL A 218 9.43 -1.50 8.35
N ASP A 219 9.78 -2.12 9.48
CA ASP A 219 9.96 -1.47 10.77
C ASP A 219 11.16 -0.51 10.79
N ALA A 220 11.01 0.64 11.44
CA ALA A 220 12.04 1.67 11.51
C ALA A 220 13.29 1.23 12.30
N THR A 221 13.10 0.38 13.31
CA THR A 221 14.14 -0.04 14.25
C THR A 221 14.86 -1.28 13.75
N THR A 222 14.12 -2.32 13.36
CA THR A 222 14.71 -3.60 12.95
C THR A 222 15.03 -3.67 11.45
N GLY A 223 14.38 -2.85 10.62
CA GLY A 223 14.48 -2.94 9.16
C GLY A 223 13.88 -4.22 8.57
N THR A 224 13.11 -4.97 9.36
CA THR A 224 12.44 -6.21 8.94
C THR A 224 10.97 -5.97 8.65
N GLU A 225 10.35 -6.84 7.86
CA GLU A 225 8.91 -6.83 7.69
C GLU A 225 8.20 -7.18 9.01
N LYS A 226 7.17 -6.39 9.34
CA LYS A 226 6.23 -6.62 10.44
C LYS A 226 4.81 -6.38 9.93
N THR A 227 3.83 -6.80 10.72
CA THR A 227 2.41 -6.56 10.45
C THR A 227 1.78 -5.78 11.58
N ALA A 228 0.82 -4.92 11.22
CA ALA A 228 -0.05 -4.23 12.16
C ALA A 228 -1.52 -4.58 11.84
N ALA A 229 -2.34 -4.76 12.86
CA ALA A 229 -3.75 -5.10 12.69
C ALA A 229 -4.56 -3.88 12.22
N ASN A 230 -5.43 -4.08 11.23
CA ASN A 230 -6.22 -2.99 10.66
C ASN A 230 -7.40 -2.68 11.60
N LYS A 231 -7.29 -1.60 12.35
CA LYS A 231 -8.36 -1.10 13.22
C LYS A 231 -9.31 -0.22 12.43
N LEU A 232 -10.62 -0.32 12.68
CA LEU A 232 -11.60 0.62 12.14
C LEU A 232 -11.58 1.91 12.99
N GLY A 233 -11.37 3.03 12.33
CA GLY A 233 -11.19 4.34 12.95
C GLY A 233 -11.10 5.46 11.92
N GLY A 234 -10.12 6.36 12.09
CA GLY A 234 -9.98 7.58 11.30
C GLY A 234 -11.13 8.59 11.54
N ALA A 235 -11.13 9.67 10.76
CA ALA A 235 -12.10 10.76 10.90
C ALA A 235 -13.57 10.34 10.74
N ASP A 236 -13.84 9.27 9.98
CA ASP A 236 -15.20 8.78 9.73
C ASP A 236 -15.62 7.60 10.65
N GLY A 237 -14.69 7.05 11.44
CA GLY A 237 -14.93 5.92 12.33
C GLY A 237 -14.93 4.54 11.66
N LYS A 238 -14.76 4.47 10.33
CA LYS A 238 -14.81 3.23 9.55
C LYS A 238 -13.63 3.05 8.60
N THR A 239 -12.68 3.98 8.63
CA THR A 239 -11.44 3.90 7.85
C THR A 239 -10.51 2.88 8.50
N GLU A 240 -9.92 1.99 7.71
CA GLU A 240 -8.87 1.08 8.19
C GLU A 240 -7.60 1.89 8.51
N VAL A 241 -7.22 1.89 9.77
CA VAL A 241 -6.01 2.54 10.30
C VAL A 241 -5.15 1.51 11.02
N VAL A 242 -3.85 1.76 11.08
CA VAL A 242 -2.88 0.95 11.80
C VAL A 242 -2.10 1.80 12.78
N THR A 243 -1.76 1.24 13.93
CA THR A 243 -0.90 1.91 14.91
C THR A 243 0.49 1.29 14.84
N ILE A 244 1.50 2.11 14.57
CA ILE A 244 2.90 1.71 14.48
C ILE A 244 3.69 2.71 15.32
N ASP A 245 4.43 2.21 16.32
CA ASP A 245 5.26 3.01 17.23
C ASP A 245 4.53 4.23 17.84
N GLY A 246 3.28 4.02 18.25
CA GLY A 246 2.45 5.03 18.92
C GLY A 246 1.81 6.07 17.99
N LYS A 247 2.02 5.97 16.67
CA LYS A 247 1.39 6.84 15.66
C LYS A 247 0.34 6.07 14.87
N THR A 248 -0.73 6.74 14.47
CA THR A 248 -1.82 6.11 13.73
C THR A 248 -1.80 6.55 12.27
N TYR A 249 -1.72 5.60 11.35
CA TYR A 249 -1.66 5.85 9.91
C TYR A 249 -2.86 5.22 9.21
N ASN A 250 -3.24 5.73 8.05
CA ASN A 250 -4.14 4.99 7.16
C ASN A 250 -3.45 3.67 6.75
N ALA A 251 -4.17 2.55 6.87
CA ALA A 251 -3.65 1.23 6.48
C ALA A 251 -3.15 1.24 5.02
N SER A 252 -3.87 1.93 4.13
CA SER A 252 -3.48 2.09 2.72
C SER A 252 -2.19 2.87 2.50
N LYS A 253 -1.83 3.82 3.38
CA LYS A 253 -0.56 4.57 3.30
C LYS A 253 0.60 3.77 3.91
N ALA A 254 0.33 3.00 4.97
CA ALA A 254 1.35 2.20 5.65
C ALA A 254 1.67 0.89 4.93
N ALA A 255 0.79 0.40 4.06
CA ALA A 255 0.97 -0.83 3.31
C ALA A 255 2.25 -0.81 2.46
N GLY A 256 3.19 -1.69 2.79
CA GLY A 256 4.50 -1.80 2.14
C GLY A 256 5.44 -0.62 2.41
N HIS A 257 5.06 0.32 3.28
CA HIS A 257 5.89 1.47 3.60
C HIS A 257 7.15 1.05 4.37
N ASN A 258 8.28 1.67 4.04
CA ASN A 258 9.56 1.37 4.68
C ASN A 258 9.99 2.51 5.60
N PHE A 259 9.66 2.39 6.89
CA PHE A 259 9.99 3.42 7.87
C PHE A 259 11.49 3.52 8.16
N LYS A 260 12.29 2.51 7.79
CA LYS A 260 13.76 2.55 7.91
C LYS A 260 14.40 3.40 6.82
N ALA A 261 13.83 3.39 5.61
CA ALA A 261 14.29 4.18 4.47
C ALA A 261 13.62 5.57 4.41
N GLN A 262 12.36 5.65 4.81
CA GLN A 262 11.52 6.85 4.81
C GLN A 262 10.85 6.96 6.19
N PRO A 263 11.49 7.61 7.18
CA PRO A 263 10.95 7.66 8.54
C PRO A 263 9.65 8.46 8.67
N GLU A 264 9.42 9.40 7.75
CA GLU A 264 8.26 10.28 7.78
C GLU A 264 7.12 9.72 6.94
N LEU A 265 5.95 9.64 7.56
CA LEU A 265 4.68 9.36 6.91
C LEU A 265 3.59 10.16 7.62
N ALA A 266 2.69 10.75 6.85
CA ALA A 266 1.57 11.50 7.42
C ALA A 266 0.60 10.57 8.16
N GLU A 267 0.28 10.91 9.40
CA GLU A 267 -0.73 10.23 10.22
C GLU A 267 -2.13 10.30 9.58
N ALA A 268 -3.00 9.40 10.00
CA ALA A 268 -4.40 9.44 9.63
C ALA A 268 -5.05 10.70 10.18
N ALA A 269 -5.93 11.33 9.39
CA ALA A 269 -6.76 12.41 9.90
C ALA A 269 -7.67 11.87 11.01
N ALA A 270 -7.53 12.42 12.22
CA ALA A 270 -8.31 12.01 13.38
C ALA A 270 -9.71 12.63 13.40
N THR A 271 -9.84 13.86 12.90
CA THR A 271 -11.08 14.65 12.92
C THR A 271 -11.24 15.47 11.63
N THR A 272 -12.41 16.07 11.45
CA THR A 272 -12.64 17.08 10.41
C THR A 272 -11.68 18.26 10.63
N THR A 273 -11.05 18.73 9.56
CA THR A 273 -10.13 19.87 9.61
C THR A 273 -10.87 21.17 9.92
N GLU A 274 -10.40 21.89 10.93
CA GLU A 274 -10.85 23.24 11.23
C GLU A 274 -10.27 24.26 10.25
N ASN A 275 -11.08 25.23 9.84
CA ASN A 275 -10.72 26.29 8.88
C ASN A 275 -9.95 25.79 7.64
N PRO A 276 -10.49 24.81 6.89
CA PRO A 276 -9.75 24.16 5.80
C PRO A 276 -9.35 25.14 4.70
N LEU A 277 -10.18 26.15 4.41
CA LEU A 277 -9.87 27.17 3.40
C LEU A 277 -8.66 28.02 3.79
N GLN A 278 -8.52 28.41 5.06
CA GLN A 278 -7.36 29.17 5.53
C GLN A 278 -6.06 28.36 5.38
N LYS A 279 -6.10 27.05 5.64
CA LYS A 279 -4.94 26.16 5.44
C LYS A 279 -4.58 26.04 3.95
N ILE A 280 -5.58 25.92 3.08
CA ILE A 280 -5.37 25.86 1.63
C ILE A 280 -4.80 27.19 1.12
N ASP A 281 -5.33 28.33 1.58
CA ASP A 281 -4.82 29.65 1.19
C ASP A 281 -3.36 29.85 1.63
N ALA A 282 -3.01 29.39 2.84
CA ALA A 282 -1.62 29.41 3.30
C ALA A 282 -0.70 28.54 2.43
N ALA A 283 -1.15 27.34 2.03
CA ALA A 283 -0.41 26.48 1.11
C ALA A 283 -0.26 27.11 -0.29
N LEU A 284 -1.30 27.74 -0.82
CA LEU A 284 -1.25 28.48 -2.09
C LEU A 284 -0.25 29.63 -2.00
N ALA A 285 -0.27 30.40 -0.91
CA ALA A 285 0.69 31.49 -0.70
C ALA A 285 2.14 31.01 -0.68
N GLN A 286 2.43 29.83 -0.09
CA GLN A 286 3.77 29.23 -0.11
C GLN A 286 4.21 28.84 -1.53
N VAL A 287 3.31 28.24 -2.31
CA VAL A 287 3.59 27.86 -3.70
C VAL A 287 3.80 29.10 -4.57
N ASP A 288 2.97 30.13 -4.40
CA ASP A 288 3.08 31.38 -5.15
C ASP A 288 4.37 32.14 -4.80
N ALA A 289 4.80 32.14 -3.54
CA ALA A 289 6.09 32.70 -3.13
C ALA A 289 7.25 32.01 -3.85
N LEU A 290 7.30 30.67 -3.84
CA LEU A 290 8.35 29.92 -4.54
C LEU A 290 8.32 30.17 -6.05
N ARG A 291 7.13 30.25 -6.66
CA ARG A 291 6.98 30.57 -8.08
C ARG A 291 7.49 31.98 -8.41
N SER A 292 7.23 32.94 -7.53
CA SER A 292 7.74 34.31 -7.64
C SER A 292 9.27 34.33 -7.58
N ASP A 293 9.87 33.63 -6.61
CA ASP A 293 11.33 33.54 -6.46
C ASP A 293 11.99 32.91 -7.70
N LEU A 294 11.43 31.81 -8.21
CA LEU A 294 11.92 31.17 -9.44
C LEU A 294 11.78 32.09 -10.65
N GLY A 295 10.71 32.87 -10.75
CA GLY A 295 10.54 33.89 -11.81
C GLY A 295 11.59 35.00 -11.72
N ALA A 296 11.90 35.48 -10.52
CA ALA A 296 12.95 36.46 -10.29
C ALA A 296 14.33 35.92 -10.68
N VAL A 297 14.63 34.67 -10.32
CA VAL A 297 15.88 33.99 -10.69
C VAL A 297 15.98 33.78 -12.21
N GLN A 298 14.90 33.41 -12.89
CA GLN A 298 14.85 33.36 -14.36
C GLN A 298 15.19 34.72 -15.01
N ASN A 299 14.68 35.82 -14.46
CA ASN A 299 15.01 37.16 -14.95
C ASN A 299 16.50 37.50 -14.76
N ARG A 300 17.10 37.09 -13.63
CA ARG A 300 18.55 37.24 -13.39
C ARG A 300 19.37 36.45 -14.40
N PHE A 301 18.99 35.19 -14.67
CA PHE A 301 19.66 34.37 -15.68
C PHE A 301 19.54 34.98 -17.09
N ASN A 302 18.36 35.45 -17.51
CA ASN A 302 18.18 36.11 -18.80
C ASN A 302 19.05 37.37 -18.95
N SER A 303 19.20 38.13 -17.85
CA SER A 303 20.08 39.31 -17.82
C SER A 303 21.55 38.93 -17.96
N ALA A 304 21.99 37.90 -17.24
CA ALA A 304 23.35 37.37 -17.35
C ALA A 304 23.63 36.85 -18.78
N ILE A 305 22.71 36.08 -19.37
CA ILE A 305 22.79 35.59 -20.76
C ILE A 305 22.93 36.74 -21.74
N THR A 306 22.11 37.79 -21.62
CA THR A 306 22.17 38.96 -22.50
C THR A 306 23.51 39.69 -22.40
N ASN A 307 24.03 39.87 -21.19
CA ASN A 307 25.32 40.52 -20.95
C ASN A 307 26.49 39.69 -21.49
N LEU A 308 26.48 38.38 -21.25
CA LEU A 308 27.47 37.46 -21.81
C LEU A 308 27.43 37.46 -23.34
N GLY A 309 26.24 37.42 -23.94
CA GLY A 309 26.06 37.49 -25.39
C GLY A 309 26.67 38.76 -25.98
N ASN A 310 26.41 39.93 -25.37
CA ASN A 310 27.01 41.20 -25.79
C ASN A 310 28.54 41.19 -25.65
N THR A 311 29.06 40.65 -24.55
CA THR A 311 30.50 40.56 -24.29
C THR A 311 31.20 39.66 -25.32
N VAL A 312 30.62 38.49 -25.61
CA VAL A 312 31.11 37.56 -26.63
C VAL A 312 31.08 38.21 -28.02
N ASN A 313 30.01 38.89 -28.39
CA ASN A 313 29.92 39.58 -29.69
C ASN A 313 30.97 40.70 -29.84
N ASN A 314 31.16 41.51 -28.80
CA ASN A 314 32.16 42.58 -28.80
C ASN A 314 33.58 42.02 -28.86
N LEU A 315 33.89 41.00 -28.06
CA LEU A 315 35.20 40.38 -28.02
C LEU A 315 35.50 39.63 -29.33
N SER A 316 34.53 38.93 -29.89
CA SER A 316 34.67 38.27 -31.20
C SER A 316 34.91 39.28 -32.32
N SER A 317 34.22 40.44 -32.29
CA SER A 317 34.43 41.52 -33.28
C SER A 317 35.80 42.17 -33.12
N ALA A 318 36.25 42.40 -31.88
CA ALA A 318 37.58 42.93 -31.61
C ALA A 318 38.68 41.95 -32.04
N ARG A 319 38.50 40.65 -31.77
CA ARG A 319 39.40 39.60 -32.22
C ARG A 319 39.45 39.52 -33.74
N SER A 320 38.31 39.58 -34.43
CA SER A 320 38.23 39.65 -35.90
C SER A 320 39.02 40.84 -36.45
N ARG A 321 38.91 42.05 -35.86
CA ARG A 321 39.71 43.21 -36.30
C ARG A 321 41.22 43.06 -36.09
N ILE A 322 41.65 42.25 -35.13
CA ILE A 322 43.06 42.06 -34.79
C ILE A 322 43.66 40.90 -35.61
N GLU A 323 42.93 39.79 -35.71
CA GLU A 323 43.41 38.55 -36.33
C GLU A 323 43.03 38.43 -37.81
N ASP A 324 41.86 38.92 -38.22
CA ASP A 324 41.42 38.80 -39.61
C ASP A 324 42.10 39.89 -40.44
N SER A 325 42.77 39.48 -41.52
CA SER A 325 43.36 40.41 -42.48
C SER A 325 42.30 40.96 -43.42
N ASP A 326 42.43 42.25 -43.74
CA ASP A 326 41.64 42.85 -44.80
C ASP A 326 42.11 42.29 -46.15
N TYR A 327 41.33 41.37 -46.70
CA TYR A 327 41.61 40.69 -47.96
C TYR A 327 41.89 41.68 -49.11
N ALA A 328 41.22 42.83 -49.13
CA ALA A 328 41.45 43.84 -50.17
C ALA A 328 42.88 44.40 -50.12
N THR A 329 43.38 44.68 -48.92
CA THR A 329 44.73 45.19 -48.72
C THR A 329 45.78 44.10 -48.93
N GLU A 330 45.53 42.89 -48.43
CA GLU A 330 46.48 41.77 -48.55
C GLU A 330 46.64 41.34 -50.00
N VAL A 331 45.55 41.25 -50.77
CA VAL A 331 45.62 40.95 -52.22
C VAL A 331 46.31 42.07 -52.99
N SER A 332 46.09 43.33 -52.62
CA SER A 332 46.78 44.47 -53.25
C SER A 332 48.29 44.43 -52.99
N ASN A 333 48.69 44.09 -51.76
CA ASN A 333 50.10 43.92 -51.41
C ASN A 333 50.72 42.69 -52.08
N MET A 334 50.00 41.56 -52.14
CA MET A 334 50.42 40.37 -52.87
C MET A 334 50.59 40.67 -54.36
N SER A 335 49.64 41.35 -54.99
CA SER A 335 49.72 41.76 -56.39
C SER A 335 50.87 42.74 -56.61
N ARG A 336 51.05 43.73 -55.73
CA ARG A 336 52.23 44.62 -55.75
C ARG A 336 53.54 43.85 -55.63
N ALA A 337 53.62 42.87 -54.74
CA ALA A 337 54.79 42.03 -54.55
C ALA A 337 55.07 41.16 -55.78
N GLN A 338 54.03 40.61 -56.41
CA GLN A 338 54.14 39.85 -57.67
C GLN A 338 54.62 40.75 -58.82
N ILE A 339 54.08 41.97 -58.94
CA ILE A 339 54.53 42.97 -59.92
C ILE A 339 55.99 43.36 -59.64
N LEU A 340 56.37 43.58 -58.38
CA LEU A 340 57.75 43.87 -57.98
C LEU A 340 58.70 42.70 -58.26
N GLN A 341 58.27 41.45 -58.08
CA GLN A 341 59.08 40.28 -58.45
C GLN A 341 59.24 40.17 -59.98
N GLN A 342 58.19 40.45 -60.76
CA GLN A 342 58.26 40.49 -62.23
C GLN A 342 59.10 41.68 -62.74
N ALA A 343 58.97 42.86 -62.14
CA ALA A 343 59.78 44.03 -62.46
C ALA A 343 61.24 43.84 -62.00
N GLY A 344 61.47 43.26 -60.82
CA GLY A 344 62.80 42.95 -60.31
C GLY A 344 63.53 41.94 -61.18
N THR A 345 62.85 40.90 -61.67
CA THR A 345 63.43 39.97 -62.66
C THR A 345 63.68 40.63 -64.01
N SER A 346 62.80 41.52 -64.47
CA SER A 346 62.99 42.29 -65.72
C SER A 346 64.14 43.32 -65.61
N VAL A 347 64.26 44.03 -64.48
CA VAL A 347 65.36 44.95 -64.17
C VAL A 347 66.67 44.18 -63.96
N LEU A 348 66.63 42.98 -63.35
CA LEU A 348 67.80 42.12 -63.25
C LEU A 348 68.25 41.64 -64.64
N ALA A 349 67.31 41.28 -65.51
CA ALA A 349 67.61 40.95 -66.90
C ALA A 349 68.19 42.15 -67.67
N GLN A 350 67.67 43.36 -67.46
CA GLN A 350 68.17 44.58 -68.10
C GLN A 350 69.52 45.02 -67.53
N ALA A 351 69.73 44.91 -66.21
CA ALA A 351 71.01 45.16 -65.54
C ALA A 351 72.10 44.15 -65.96
N ASN A 352 71.73 42.90 -66.26
CA ASN A 352 72.65 41.92 -66.84
C ASN A 352 72.97 42.20 -68.32
N GLN A 353 72.10 42.89 -69.07
CA GLN A 353 72.33 43.28 -70.46
C GLN A 353 73.14 44.58 -70.61
N VAL A 354 73.06 45.51 -69.66
CA VAL A 354 73.80 46.79 -69.71
C VAL A 354 75.33 46.58 -69.85
N PRO A 355 75.99 45.71 -69.07
CA PRO A 355 77.41 45.41 -69.27
C PRO A 355 77.71 44.73 -70.62
N GLN A 356 76.81 43.88 -71.11
CA GLN A 356 76.99 43.17 -72.39
C GLN A 356 76.88 44.11 -73.59
N ASN A 357 76.00 45.10 -73.54
CA ASN A 357 75.87 46.13 -74.58
C ASN A 357 77.09 47.07 -74.60
N VAL A 358 77.65 47.42 -73.43
CA VAL A 358 78.89 48.21 -73.34
C VAL A 358 80.10 47.44 -73.86
N LEU A 359 80.18 46.13 -73.60
CA LEU A 359 81.22 45.26 -74.19
C LEU A 359 81.03 45.03 -75.69
N SER A 360 79.80 45.07 -76.22
CA SER A 360 79.51 44.98 -77.66
C SER A 360 79.87 46.27 -78.43
N LEU A 361 79.81 47.43 -77.78
CA LEU A 361 80.17 48.73 -78.38
C LEU A 361 81.68 49.01 -78.36
N LEU A 362 82.44 48.22 -77.60
CA LEU A 362 83.91 48.29 -77.49
C LEU A 362 84.63 47.19 -78.31
N ARG A 363 83.90 46.47 -79.18
CA ARG A 363 84.46 45.42 -80.05
C ARG A 363 84.51 45.83 -81.50
#